data_AF-A0A524H272-F1
#
_entry.id   AF-A0A524H272-F1
#
_cell.length_a   1.000
_cell.length_b   1.000
_cell.length_c   1.000
_cell.angle_alpha   90.00
_cell.angle_beta   90.00
_cell.angle_gamma   90.00
#
_symmetry.space_group_name_H-M   'P 1'
#
loop_
_entity.id
_entity.type
_entity.pdbx_description
1 polymer ?
#
loop_
_entity_poly.entity_id
_entity_poly.type
_entity_poly.pdbx_seq_one_letter_code
_entity_poly.pdbx_strand_id
1 'polypeptide(L)'
;GFDIDALDWIAKEMKFKVKHQPTDWAAIVPTLQAKKIDVIASGMSITPERQAAVNFTEPYWTVQQRLVVKNDSKLTDKQCLEPGRKIALLRGSAESKWMTENLLKKGSSFELKAYDTTPLAIEDVANGRADCAAVSNTALKNAQGKGLKVKSIGSYGQPDTNYGYAVRKDDAEFLKKLNEGWKKLKASPKFQELVKKWELR
;
A
#
# COMPACT_ATOMS: atom_id res chain seq x y z
N GLY A 1 -1.98 -11.60 -6.00
CA GLY A 1 -2.43 -10.22 -5.73
C GLY A 1 -2.30 -9.41 -7.00
N PHE A 2 -2.90 -8.22 -7.08
CA PHE A 2 -2.84 -7.41 -8.32
C PHE A 2 -1.41 -7.22 -8.82
N ASP A 3 -0.47 -6.82 -7.94
CA ASP A 3 0.93 -6.61 -8.32
C ASP A 3 1.64 -7.89 -8.79
N ILE A 4 1.34 -9.03 -8.17
CA ILE A 4 1.90 -10.33 -8.60
C ILE A 4 1.42 -10.65 -10.02
N ASP A 5 0.10 -10.60 -10.25
CA ASP A 5 -0.49 -10.94 -11.53
C ASP A 5 -0.06 -9.96 -12.64
N ALA A 6 0.06 -8.67 -12.31
CA ALA A 6 0.50 -7.63 -13.23
C ALA A 6 1.99 -7.79 -13.58
N LEU A 7 2.86 -8.00 -12.58
CA LEU A 7 4.29 -8.19 -12.80
C LEU A 7 4.57 -9.48 -13.58
N ASP A 8 3.89 -10.58 -13.29
CA ASP A 8 4.04 -11.83 -14.02
C ASP A 8 3.62 -11.69 -15.49
N TRP A 9 2.54 -10.95 -15.76
CA TRP A 9 2.12 -10.65 -17.12
C TRP A 9 3.16 -9.78 -17.85
N ILE A 10 3.64 -8.71 -17.19
CA ILE A 10 4.67 -7.82 -17.73
C ILE A 10 5.96 -8.61 -18.01
N ALA A 11 6.34 -9.52 -17.11
CA ALA A 11 7.52 -10.36 -17.26
C ALA A 11 7.45 -11.26 -18.47
N LYS A 12 6.29 -11.89 -18.69
CA LYS A 12 6.03 -12.71 -19.88
C LYS A 12 6.14 -11.88 -21.16
N GLU A 13 5.48 -10.73 -21.20
CA GLU A 13 5.45 -9.85 -22.38
C GLU A 13 6.82 -9.23 -22.69
N MET A 14 7.56 -8.86 -21.65
CA MET A 14 8.88 -8.22 -21.75
C MET A 14 10.03 -9.23 -21.69
N LYS A 15 9.75 -10.54 -21.67
CA LYS A 15 10.72 -11.64 -21.70
C LYS A 15 11.75 -11.59 -20.57
N PHE A 16 11.31 -11.47 -19.33
CA PHE A 16 12.14 -11.69 -18.14
C PHE A 16 11.49 -12.68 -17.17
N LYS A 17 12.27 -13.25 -16.25
CA LYS A 17 11.77 -14.19 -15.24
C LYS A 17 11.51 -13.46 -13.92
N VAL A 18 10.48 -13.87 -13.21
CA VAL A 18 10.13 -13.32 -11.90
C VAL A 18 10.27 -14.43 -10.85
N LYS A 19 10.92 -14.08 -9.74
CA LYS A 19 10.87 -14.85 -8.50
C LYS A 19 10.31 -13.92 -7.42
N HIS A 20 9.11 -14.24 -6.94
CA HIS A 20 8.49 -13.48 -5.86
C HIS A 20 9.18 -13.80 -4.54
N GLN A 21 9.62 -12.76 -3.82
CA GLN A 21 10.25 -12.89 -2.52
C GLN A 21 9.55 -11.99 -1.50
N PRO A 22 8.78 -12.56 -0.56
CA PRO A 22 8.27 -11.81 0.58
C PRO A 22 9.43 -11.13 1.33
N THR A 23 9.28 -9.85 1.63
CA THR A 23 10.28 -9.05 2.34
C THR A 23 9.55 -8.12 3.29
N ASP A 24 10.05 -8.03 4.53
CA ASP A 24 9.47 -7.13 5.52
C ASP A 24 9.49 -5.68 5.04
N TRP A 25 8.41 -4.96 5.29
CA TRP A 25 8.25 -3.60 4.76
C TRP A 25 9.37 -2.66 5.22
N ALA A 26 9.80 -2.78 6.47
CA ALA A 26 10.90 -1.98 7.01
C ALA A 26 12.24 -2.25 6.30
N ALA A 27 12.44 -3.46 5.77
CA ALA A 27 13.68 -3.88 5.13
C ALA A 27 13.62 -3.82 3.59
N ILE A 28 12.46 -3.52 2.98
CA ILE A 28 12.25 -3.71 1.55
C ILE A 28 13.12 -2.78 0.68
N VAL A 29 13.28 -1.51 1.07
CA VAL A 29 14.16 -0.56 0.36
C VAL A 29 15.65 -0.89 0.57
N PRO A 30 16.13 -1.15 1.81
CA PRO A 30 17.50 -1.64 2.01
C PRO A 30 17.82 -2.93 1.24
N THR A 31 16.85 -3.86 1.15
CA THR A 31 17.01 -5.13 0.41
C THR A 31 17.19 -4.88 -1.09
N LEU A 32 16.43 -3.94 -1.66
CA LEU A 32 16.58 -3.50 -3.06
C LEU A 32 17.96 -2.86 -3.29
N GLN A 33 18.39 -1.97 -2.39
CA GLN A 33 19.68 -1.28 -2.46
C GLN A 33 20.86 -2.24 -2.32
N ALA A 34 20.73 -3.26 -1.46
CA ALA A 34 21.69 -4.35 -1.28
C ALA A 34 21.69 -5.35 -2.45
N LYS A 35 20.96 -5.09 -3.54
CA LYS A 35 20.86 -5.93 -4.74
C LYS A 35 20.35 -7.36 -4.48
N LYS A 36 19.58 -7.55 -3.40
CA LYS A 36 18.95 -8.84 -3.07
C LYS A 36 17.62 -9.07 -3.79
N ILE A 37 16.97 -7.99 -4.21
CA ILE A 37 15.77 -7.98 -5.08
C ILE A 37 15.98 -6.91 -6.15
N ASP A 38 15.28 -7.00 -7.29
CA ASP A 38 15.44 -6.06 -8.42
C ASP A 38 14.31 -5.04 -8.54
N VAL A 39 13.13 -5.37 -8.03
CA VAL A 39 11.94 -4.52 -8.08
C VAL A 39 11.11 -4.71 -6.82
N ILE A 40 10.52 -3.62 -6.34
CA ILE A 40 9.50 -3.61 -5.31
C ILE A 40 8.15 -3.40 -5.97
N ALA A 41 7.34 -4.46 -6.01
CA ALA A 41 5.98 -4.47 -6.53
C ALA A 41 5.01 -4.82 -5.39
N SER A 42 4.75 -3.86 -4.51
CA SER A 42 3.99 -4.08 -3.27
C SER A 42 3.15 -2.87 -2.86
N GLY A 43 2.51 -2.21 -3.83
CA GLY A 43 1.68 -1.04 -3.58
C GLY A 43 2.43 0.08 -2.86
N MET A 44 3.66 0.39 -3.30
CA MET A 44 4.46 1.42 -2.66
C MET A 44 4.03 2.80 -3.13
N SER A 45 3.52 3.62 -2.20
CA SER A 45 3.28 5.05 -2.45
C SER A 45 4.56 5.76 -2.87
N ILE A 46 4.47 6.48 -3.99
CA ILE A 46 5.49 7.40 -4.48
C ILE A 46 5.47 8.62 -3.57
N THR A 47 6.56 8.84 -2.83
CA THR A 47 6.76 10.00 -1.96
C THR A 47 8.09 10.66 -2.28
N PRO A 48 8.27 11.98 -2.04
CA PRO A 48 9.55 12.66 -2.30
C PRO A 48 10.74 12.00 -1.61
N GLU A 49 10.56 11.58 -0.35
CA GLU A 49 11.57 10.85 0.42
C GLU A 49 11.98 9.53 -0.24
N ARG A 50 11.00 8.72 -0.70
CA ARG A 50 11.32 7.47 -1.39
C ARG A 50 11.92 7.74 -2.77
N GLN A 51 11.44 8.75 -3.48
CA GLN A 51 12.02 9.17 -4.75
C GLN A 51 13.47 9.64 -4.61
N ALA A 52 13.91 10.09 -3.44
CA ALA A 52 15.32 10.36 -3.19
C ALA A 52 16.15 9.05 -3.11
N ALA A 53 15.57 7.97 -2.56
CA ALA A 53 16.26 6.70 -2.33
C ALA A 53 16.20 5.70 -3.51
N VAL A 54 15.12 5.71 -4.29
CA VAL A 54 14.83 4.75 -5.37
C VAL A 54 14.21 5.46 -6.58
N ASN A 55 14.20 4.80 -7.74
CA ASN A 55 13.40 5.24 -8.87
C ASN A 55 12.05 4.52 -8.87
N PHE A 56 11.02 5.18 -9.39
CA PHE A 56 9.69 4.61 -9.56
C PHE A 56 9.31 4.53 -11.03
N THR A 57 8.54 3.52 -11.39
CA THR A 57 7.76 3.52 -12.63
C THR A 57 6.81 4.71 -12.67
N GLU A 58 6.26 4.99 -13.85
CA GLU A 58 5.06 5.81 -13.94
C GLU A 58 3.96 5.24 -13.00
N PRO A 59 3.13 6.12 -12.40
CA PRO A 59 2.00 5.70 -11.59
C PRO A 59 1.13 4.65 -12.29
N TYR A 60 0.86 3.53 -11.63
CA TYR A 60 -0.06 2.51 -12.17
C TYR A 60 -1.42 2.53 -11.50
N TRP A 61 -1.52 3.10 -10.30
CA TRP A 61 -2.77 3.19 -9.55
C TRP A 61 -2.76 4.39 -8.60
N THR A 62 -3.88 5.08 -8.46
CA THR A 62 -4.08 6.10 -7.43
C THR A 62 -4.83 5.47 -6.27
N VAL A 63 -4.30 5.61 -5.06
CA VAL A 63 -4.90 5.06 -3.84
C VAL A 63 -5.42 6.13 -2.91
N GLN A 64 -6.56 5.81 -2.33
CA GLN A 64 -7.21 6.63 -1.32
C GLN A 64 -6.83 6.14 0.06
N GLN A 65 -6.55 7.08 0.96
CA GLN A 65 -6.18 6.79 2.34
C GLN A 65 -7.41 6.78 3.23
N ARG A 66 -7.65 5.66 3.91
CA ARG A 66 -8.93 5.36 4.56
C ARG A 66 -8.73 4.97 6.02
N LEU A 67 -9.65 5.42 6.86
CA LEU A 67 -9.91 4.81 8.16
C LEU A 67 -10.83 3.60 7.98
N VAL A 68 -10.46 2.50 8.63
CA VAL A 68 -11.12 1.21 8.58
C VAL A 68 -11.49 0.76 9.98
N VAL A 69 -12.69 0.22 10.15
CA VAL A 69 -13.21 -0.34 11.41
C VAL A 69 -13.88 -1.68 11.15
N LYS A 70 -14.17 -2.43 12.23
CA LYS A 70 -15.07 -3.59 12.19
C LYS A 70 -16.45 -3.19 11.63
N ASN A 71 -17.09 -4.07 10.87
CA ASN A 71 -18.35 -3.79 10.17
C ASN A 71 -19.49 -3.28 11.07
N ASP A 72 -19.62 -3.82 12.27
CA ASP A 72 -20.66 -3.43 13.25
C ASP A 72 -20.28 -2.21 14.10
N SER A 73 -19.06 -1.67 13.91
CA SER A 73 -18.63 -0.46 14.60
C SER A 73 -19.50 0.75 14.22
N LYS A 74 -19.79 1.57 15.23
CA LYS A 74 -20.49 2.85 15.09
C LYS A 74 -19.56 4.05 15.08
N LEU A 75 -18.24 3.83 15.14
CA LEU A 75 -17.26 4.91 15.12
C LEU A 75 -17.34 5.69 13.81
N THR A 76 -17.29 7.01 13.92
CA THR A 76 -17.04 7.92 12.80
C THR A 76 -15.55 8.16 12.62
N ASP A 77 -15.17 8.69 11.45
CA ASP A 77 -13.80 9.10 11.15
C ASP A 77 -13.24 10.07 12.21
N LYS A 78 -14.02 11.06 12.63
CA LYS A 78 -13.64 12.00 13.70
C LYS A 78 -13.43 11.30 15.04
N GLN A 79 -14.36 10.43 15.43
CA GLN A 79 -14.28 9.68 16.70
C GLN A 79 -13.08 8.73 16.76
N CYS A 80 -12.64 8.24 15.60
CA CYS A 80 -11.47 7.39 15.49
C CYS A 80 -10.16 8.16 15.79
N LEU A 81 -10.15 9.47 15.61
CA LEU A 81 -9.00 10.36 15.85
C LEU A 81 -9.03 11.03 17.23
N GLU A 82 -9.99 10.67 18.09
CA GLU A 82 -10.10 11.19 19.46
C GLU A 82 -8.99 10.64 20.37
N PRO A 83 -8.66 11.36 21.48
CA PRO A 83 -7.68 10.90 22.46
C PRO A 83 -7.96 9.48 22.98
N GLY A 84 -6.91 8.67 23.15
CA GLY A 84 -7.00 7.32 23.68
C GLY A 84 -7.45 6.24 22.68
N ARG A 85 -7.82 6.61 21.45
CA ARG A 85 -8.10 5.63 20.38
C ARG A 85 -6.85 4.93 19.90
N LYS A 86 -6.96 3.65 19.59
CA LYS A 86 -5.87 2.82 19.04
C LYS A 86 -6.04 2.66 17.55
N ILE A 87 -5.16 3.31 16.78
CA ILE A 87 -5.16 3.27 15.31
C ILE A 87 -4.04 2.35 14.83
N ALA A 88 -4.40 1.21 14.28
CA ALA A 88 -3.49 0.24 13.69
C ALA A 88 -3.01 0.68 12.30
N LEU A 89 -1.73 0.51 12.01
CA LEU A 89 -1.16 0.81 10.70
C LEU A 89 0.14 0.04 10.45
N LEU A 90 0.60 0.06 9.20
CA LEU A 90 1.88 -0.52 8.79
C LEU A 90 3.04 0.38 9.24
N ARG A 91 4.00 -0.20 9.99
CA ARG A 91 5.20 0.50 10.44
C ARG A 91 5.98 1.05 9.25
N GLY A 92 6.37 2.32 9.30
CA GLY A 92 7.17 2.96 8.23
C GLY A 92 6.41 3.18 6.92
N SER A 93 5.08 3.08 6.94
CA SER A 93 4.24 3.41 5.79
C SER A 93 4.06 4.91 5.61
N ALA A 94 3.47 5.32 4.48
CA ALA A 94 3.16 6.73 4.24
C ALA A 94 2.10 7.23 5.24
N GLU A 95 1.16 6.36 5.60
CA GLU A 95 0.11 6.56 6.60
C GLU A 95 0.70 6.78 8.00
N SER A 96 1.64 5.94 8.42
CA SER A 96 2.36 6.08 9.70
C SER A 96 3.04 7.43 9.82
N LYS A 97 3.77 7.83 8.78
CA LYS A 97 4.50 9.09 8.74
C LYS A 97 3.54 10.28 8.74
N TRP A 98 2.53 10.25 7.88
CA TRP A 98 1.58 11.35 7.73
C TRP A 98 0.81 11.61 9.02
N MET A 99 0.27 10.57 9.68
CA MET A 99 -0.45 10.73 10.95
C MET A 99 0.45 11.28 12.06
N THR A 100 1.70 10.81 12.13
CA THR A 100 2.68 11.34 13.09
C THR A 100 2.94 12.82 12.87
N GLU A 101 3.21 13.22 11.63
CA GLU A 101 3.64 14.58 11.29
C GLU A 101 2.49 15.59 11.28
N ASN A 102 1.29 15.17 10.87
CA ASN A 102 0.17 16.08 10.63
C ASN A 102 -0.91 16.05 11.70
N LEU A 103 -0.96 15.02 12.55
CA LEU A 103 -1.95 14.90 13.62
C LEU A 103 -1.28 14.88 14.99
N LEU A 104 -0.42 13.89 15.27
CA LEU A 104 0.20 13.74 16.59
C LEU A 104 1.09 14.92 16.97
N LYS A 105 2.03 15.31 16.08
CA LYS A 105 2.88 16.49 16.30
C LYS A 105 2.09 17.81 16.34
N LYS A 106 0.82 17.80 15.94
CA LYS A 106 -0.09 18.97 15.98
C LYS A 106 -1.11 18.91 17.13
N GLY A 107 -0.96 17.99 18.07
CA GLY A 107 -1.73 17.95 19.32
C GLY A 107 -2.79 16.85 19.43
N SER A 108 -2.98 16.01 18.40
CA SER A 108 -3.81 14.81 18.55
C SER A 108 -3.19 13.83 19.56
N SER A 109 -4.03 13.12 20.32
CA SER A 109 -3.59 12.27 21.44
C SER A 109 -4.10 10.82 21.34
N PHE A 110 -4.32 10.32 20.12
CA PHE A 110 -4.56 8.89 19.87
C PHE A 110 -3.25 8.10 19.91
N GLU A 111 -3.35 6.78 20.05
CA GLU A 111 -2.23 5.84 20.03
C GLU A 111 -2.08 5.22 18.63
N LEU A 112 -0.90 5.33 18.03
CA LEU A 112 -0.56 4.58 16.82
C LEU A 112 -0.01 3.21 17.18
N LYS A 113 -0.68 2.15 16.72
CA LYS A 113 -0.20 0.77 16.81
C LYS A 113 0.46 0.36 15.51
N ALA A 114 1.78 0.25 15.51
CA ALA A 114 2.56 -0.06 14.32
C ALA A 114 2.85 -1.56 14.18
N TYR A 115 2.31 -2.15 13.12
CA TYR A 115 2.44 -3.58 12.77
C TYR A 115 3.45 -3.79 11.65
N ASP A 116 4.00 -5.00 11.56
CA ASP A 116 4.96 -5.35 10.51
C ASP A 116 4.30 -5.59 9.15
N THR A 117 2.99 -5.86 9.12
CA THR A 117 2.22 -6.01 7.88
C THR A 117 0.85 -5.34 7.97
N THR A 118 0.34 -4.82 6.85
CA THR A 118 -1.02 -4.25 6.77
C THR A 118 -2.13 -5.26 7.09
N PRO A 119 -2.06 -6.54 6.66
CA PRO A 119 -3.03 -7.56 7.07
C PRO A 119 -3.15 -7.68 8.59
N LEU A 120 -2.03 -7.74 9.34
CA LEU A 120 -2.06 -7.81 10.81
C LEU A 120 -2.75 -6.59 11.43
N ALA A 121 -2.49 -5.39 10.90
CA ALA A 121 -3.16 -4.17 11.38
C ALA A 121 -4.69 -4.23 11.20
N ILE A 122 -5.18 -4.72 10.05
CA ILE A 122 -6.62 -4.84 9.78
C ILE A 122 -7.23 -6.00 10.58
N GLU A 123 -6.52 -7.10 10.77
CA GLU A 123 -6.93 -8.23 11.61
C GLU A 123 -7.12 -7.81 13.07
N ASP A 124 -6.25 -6.96 13.60
CA ASP A 124 -6.39 -6.46 14.97
C ASP A 124 -7.63 -5.59 15.16
N VAL A 125 -8.03 -4.83 14.13
CA VAL A 125 -9.32 -4.11 14.11
C VAL A 125 -10.49 -5.07 14.04
N ALA A 126 -10.43 -6.07 13.17
CA ALA A 126 -11.48 -7.09 13.05
C ALA A 126 -11.70 -7.85 14.37
N ASN A 127 -10.62 -8.07 15.13
CA ASN A 127 -10.61 -8.74 16.42
C ASN A 127 -10.86 -7.81 17.62
N GLY A 128 -11.04 -6.50 17.40
CA GLY A 128 -11.29 -5.52 18.48
C GLY A 128 -10.07 -5.19 19.35
N ARG A 129 -8.84 -5.53 18.92
CA ARG A 129 -7.57 -5.17 19.62
C ARG A 129 -7.10 -3.75 19.29
N ALA A 130 -7.59 -3.19 18.18
CA ALA A 130 -7.46 -1.79 17.79
C ALA A 130 -8.85 -1.23 17.44
N ASP A 131 -9.07 0.07 17.68
CA ASP A 131 -10.35 0.72 17.40
C ASP A 131 -10.57 0.90 15.89
N CYS A 132 -9.49 1.28 15.18
CA CYS A 132 -9.49 1.49 13.74
C CYS A 132 -8.13 1.14 13.12
N ALA A 133 -8.07 1.12 11.80
CA ALA A 133 -6.83 1.07 11.04
C ALA A 133 -6.75 2.20 10.01
N ALA A 134 -5.54 2.73 9.79
CA ALA A 134 -5.23 3.67 8.73
C ALA A 134 -4.53 2.93 7.58
N VAL A 135 -5.23 2.73 6.47
CA VAL A 135 -4.77 1.91 5.34
C VAL A 135 -5.29 2.45 4.01
N SER A 136 -4.70 2.01 2.91
CA SER A 136 -5.23 2.30 1.57
C SER A 136 -6.56 1.57 1.30
N ASN A 137 -7.37 2.14 0.40
CA ASN A 137 -8.59 1.50 -0.11
C ASN A 137 -8.32 0.12 -0.74
N THR A 138 -7.16 -0.07 -1.38
CA THR A 138 -6.76 -1.35 -1.98
C THR A 138 -6.42 -2.40 -0.92
N ALA A 139 -5.78 -2.01 0.19
CA ALA A 139 -5.54 -2.90 1.32
C ALA A 139 -6.85 -3.31 2.02
N LEU A 140 -7.79 -2.38 2.19
CA LEU A 140 -9.14 -2.68 2.67
C LEU A 140 -9.83 -3.72 1.77
N LYS A 141 -9.79 -3.54 0.45
CA LYS A 141 -10.39 -4.48 -0.49
C LYS A 141 -9.75 -5.86 -0.43
N ASN A 142 -8.43 -5.92 -0.32
CA ASN A 142 -7.73 -7.20 -0.13
C ASN A 142 -8.19 -7.92 1.15
N ALA A 143 -8.33 -7.20 2.26
CA ALA A 143 -8.81 -7.78 3.51
C ALA A 143 -10.27 -8.26 3.40
N GLN A 144 -11.15 -7.48 2.77
CA GLN A 144 -12.54 -7.89 2.51
C GLN A 144 -12.62 -9.14 1.64
N GLY A 145 -11.80 -9.24 0.58
CA GLY A 145 -11.71 -10.42 -0.27
C GLY A 145 -11.20 -11.68 0.44
N LYS A 146 -10.48 -11.52 1.55
CA LYS A 146 -10.09 -12.60 2.47
C LYS A 146 -11.14 -12.92 3.54
N GLY A 147 -12.30 -12.29 3.48
CA GLY A 147 -13.43 -12.55 4.37
C GLY A 147 -13.47 -11.70 5.65
N LEU A 148 -12.51 -10.80 5.87
CA LEU A 148 -12.52 -9.93 7.05
C LEU A 148 -13.72 -8.98 7.00
N LYS A 149 -14.46 -8.91 8.12
CA LYS A 149 -15.67 -8.09 8.26
C LYS A 149 -15.31 -6.68 8.73
N VAL A 150 -14.71 -5.92 7.81
CA VAL A 150 -14.29 -4.53 8.04
C VAL A 150 -14.85 -3.59 6.97
N LYS A 151 -15.08 -2.33 7.34
CA LYS A 151 -15.59 -1.26 6.47
C LYS A 151 -14.74 0.00 6.62
N SER A 152 -14.77 0.86 5.61
CA SER A 152 -14.23 2.21 5.75
C SER A 152 -15.24 3.15 6.38
N ILE A 153 -14.75 4.09 7.21
CA ILE A 153 -15.56 5.16 7.83
C ILE A 153 -15.20 6.57 7.33
N GLY A 154 -14.24 6.69 6.42
CA GLY A 154 -13.83 8.00 5.87
C GLY A 154 -12.33 8.08 5.57
N SER A 155 -11.88 9.29 5.25
CA SER A 155 -10.47 9.66 5.20
C SER A 155 -10.08 10.30 6.54
N TYR A 156 -8.78 10.43 6.79
CA TYR A 156 -8.20 11.13 7.95
C TYR A 156 -7.41 12.38 7.53
N GLY A 157 -7.66 12.87 6.32
CA GLY A 157 -7.06 14.10 5.78
C GLY A 157 -5.76 13.88 5.00
N GLN A 158 -5.21 12.66 4.97
CA GLN A 158 -4.09 12.36 4.09
C GLN A 158 -4.54 12.41 2.62
N PRO A 159 -3.84 13.17 1.75
CA PRO A 159 -4.11 13.18 0.33
C PRO A 159 -3.93 11.81 -0.31
N ASP A 160 -4.65 11.59 -1.40
CA ASP A 160 -4.47 10.41 -2.24
C ASP A 160 -3.02 10.33 -2.75
N THR A 161 -2.50 9.12 -2.86
CA THR A 161 -1.13 8.88 -3.30
C THR A 161 -1.10 7.94 -4.49
N ASN A 162 -0.06 8.04 -5.30
CA ASN A 162 0.12 7.14 -6.44
C ASN A 162 1.03 5.97 -6.06
N TYR A 163 0.68 4.77 -6.52
CA TYR A 163 1.53 3.59 -6.46
C TYR A 163 2.39 3.49 -7.71
N GLY A 164 3.64 3.08 -7.50
CA GLY A 164 4.62 2.76 -8.54
C GLY A 164 5.46 1.55 -8.13
N TYR A 165 6.03 0.86 -9.10
CA TYR A 165 7.07 -0.13 -8.80
C TYR A 165 8.39 0.59 -8.58
N ALA A 166 9.09 0.25 -7.50
CA ALA A 166 10.38 0.85 -7.18
C ALA A 166 11.53 -0.03 -7.66
N VAL A 167 12.54 0.58 -8.25
CA VAL A 167 13.81 -0.03 -8.68
C VAL A 167 14.98 0.82 -8.20
N ARG A 168 16.20 0.29 -8.26
CA ARG A 168 17.38 1.05 -7.84
C ARG A 168 17.59 2.29 -8.72
N LYS A 169 18.35 3.25 -8.20
CA LYS A 169 18.66 4.51 -8.89
C LYS A 169 19.44 4.31 -10.19
N ASP A 170 20.29 3.30 -10.23
CA ASP A 170 21.16 2.95 -11.36
C ASP A 170 20.49 2.03 -12.40
N ASP A 171 19.31 1.46 -12.11
CA ASP A 171 18.61 0.51 -12.99
C ASP A 171 17.70 1.18 -14.04
N ALA A 172 18.22 2.18 -14.76
CA ALA A 172 17.42 2.96 -15.72
C ALA A 172 16.84 2.11 -16.88
N GLU A 173 17.60 1.14 -17.39
CA GLU A 173 17.13 0.23 -18.45
C GLU A 173 15.99 -0.67 -17.97
N PHE A 174 16.09 -1.20 -16.75
CA PHE A 174 15.03 -2.03 -16.19
C PHE A 174 13.78 -1.21 -15.88
N LEU A 175 13.95 0.03 -15.39
CA LEU A 175 12.85 0.97 -15.20
C LEU A 175 12.09 1.23 -16.51
N LYS A 176 12.81 1.53 -17.60
CA LYS A 176 12.22 1.74 -18.93
C LYS A 176 11.44 0.51 -19.38
N LYS A 177 12.03 -0.68 -19.21
CA LYS A 177 11.38 -1.96 -19.54
C LYS A 177 10.09 -2.19 -18.73
N LEU A 178 10.07 -1.85 -17.45
CA LEU A 178 8.87 -1.92 -16.61
C LEU A 178 7.79 -0.91 -17.06
N ASN A 179 8.17 0.32 -17.39
CA ASN A 179 7.24 1.33 -17.90
C ASN A 179 6.61 0.92 -19.24
N GLU A 180 7.41 0.38 -20.17
CA GLU A 180 6.89 -0.20 -21.42
C GLU A 180 5.93 -1.36 -21.17
N GLY A 181 6.28 -2.24 -20.23
CA GLY A 181 5.41 -3.33 -19.79
C GLY A 181 4.07 -2.84 -19.22
N TRP A 182 4.11 -1.84 -18.34
CA TRP A 182 2.91 -1.20 -17.80
C TRP A 182 2.04 -0.56 -18.88
N LYS A 183 2.66 0.14 -19.84
CA LYS A 183 1.95 0.74 -20.98
C LYS A 183 1.21 -0.33 -21.79
N LYS A 184 1.89 -1.45 -22.10
CA LYS A 184 1.26 -2.59 -22.80
C LYS A 184 0.15 -3.23 -21.99
N LEU A 185 0.37 -3.45 -20.68
CA LEU A 185 -0.63 -4.05 -19.80
C LEU A 185 -1.89 -3.19 -19.79
N LYS A 186 -1.76 -1.89 -19.49
CA LYS A 186 -2.87 -0.93 -19.44
C LYS A 186 -3.65 -0.84 -20.76
N ALA A 187 -2.98 -0.99 -21.90
CA ALA A 187 -3.60 -1.00 -23.22
C ALA A 187 -4.28 -2.35 -23.58
N SER A 188 -4.00 -3.42 -22.84
CA SER A 188 -4.56 -4.75 -23.11
C SER A 188 -5.88 -4.99 -22.35
N PRO A 189 -6.75 -5.89 -22.85
CA PRO A 189 -7.93 -6.35 -22.10
C PRO A 189 -7.56 -6.94 -20.73
N LYS A 190 -6.33 -7.44 -20.59
CA LYS A 190 -5.86 -8.05 -19.35
C LYS A 190 -5.89 -7.11 -18.17
N PHE A 191 -5.63 -5.82 -18.37
CA PHE A 191 -5.69 -4.86 -17.28
C PHE A 191 -7.09 -4.78 -16.66
N GLN A 192 -8.13 -4.71 -17.49
CA GLN A 192 -9.51 -4.70 -17.01
C GLN A 192 -9.91 -6.01 -16.33
N GLU A 193 -9.42 -7.16 -16.83
CA GLU A 193 -9.58 -8.44 -16.14
C GLU A 193 -8.95 -8.43 -14.75
N LEU A 194 -7.74 -7.89 -14.61
CA LEU A 194 -7.05 -7.82 -13.31
C LEU A 194 -7.77 -6.86 -12.36
N VAL A 195 -8.18 -5.68 -12.84
CA VAL A 195 -8.95 -4.71 -12.05
C VAL A 195 -10.25 -5.34 -11.53
N LYS A 196 -10.99 -6.05 -12.40
CA LYS A 196 -12.20 -6.77 -12.02
C LYS A 196 -11.92 -7.92 -11.05
N LYS A 197 -10.92 -8.75 -11.32
CA LYS A 197 -10.52 -9.90 -10.48
C LYS A 197 -10.19 -9.47 -9.04
N TRP A 198 -9.53 -8.33 -8.89
CA TRP A 198 -9.09 -7.81 -7.60
C TRP A 198 -10.05 -6.75 -7.01
N GLU A 199 -11.22 -6.59 -7.62
CA GLU A 199 -12.27 -5.62 -7.22
C GLU A 199 -11.75 -4.20 -6.97
N LEU A 200 -10.74 -3.79 -7.73
CA LEU A 200 -10.18 -2.46 -7.66
C LEU A 200 -11.15 -1.49 -8.34
N ARG A 201 -11.42 -0.35 -7.69
CA ARG A 201 -12.34 0.68 -8.16
C ARG A 201 -11.74 2.05 -7.88
#